data_AF-A0A4R8W1J2-F1
#
_entry.id   AF-A0A4R8W1J2-F1
#
_cell.length_a   1.000
_cell.length_b   1.000
_cell.length_c   1.000
_cell.angle_alpha   90.00
_cell.angle_beta   90.00
_cell.angle_gamma   90.00
#
_symmetry.space_group_name_H-M   'P 1'
#
loop_
_entity.id
_entity.type
_entity.pdbx_description
1 polymer ?
#
loop_
_entity_poly.entity_id
_entity_poly.type
_entity_poly.pdbx_seq_one_letter_code
_entity_poly.pdbx_strand_id
1 'polypeptide(L)'
;MDIYAFGPIAAVLDAAYAVLHNLTLFLTPFAAANAAALAVIVLTLVLRVALIPVGVAQARAQHMRQRLAPRLTELRRQHGGNPERLQRETAALYAAENASPLAGCLPLLVQAPILSIVYGLFVLGTINGHDNALLAGGLFGSPLGSSILAGWGSGPTPTMLLVGGALLVVLLVAQLFSRRLMLAQGVASAATAPASGAASVPPAPGALSPAAQASMTGVLSWLPLISVVFAAFVPLAAAIYLTVSALWGVTERALLWRMLRPAR
;
A
#
# COMPACT_ATOMS: atom_id res chain seq x y z
N MET A 1 9.25 -14.94 20.48
CA MET A 1 9.88 -15.76 19.43
C MET A 1 10.31 -14.82 18.33
N ASP A 2 11.60 -14.84 17.97
CA ASP A 2 12.11 -14.01 16.89
C ASP A 2 11.64 -14.60 15.55
N ILE A 3 10.73 -13.88 14.88
CA ILE A 3 10.17 -14.30 13.59
C ILE A 3 11.26 -14.37 12.50
N TYR A 4 12.36 -13.63 12.66
CA TYR A 4 13.46 -13.59 11.71
C TYR A 4 14.43 -14.77 11.88
N ALA A 5 14.35 -15.48 13.01
CA ALA A 5 15.12 -16.71 13.26
C ALA A 5 14.49 -17.96 12.64
N PHE A 6 13.27 -17.86 12.11
CA PHE A 6 12.63 -18.97 11.39
C PHE A 6 13.36 -19.22 10.06
N GLY A 7 13.89 -20.43 9.87
CA GLY A 7 14.81 -20.76 8.77
C GLY A 7 14.43 -20.22 7.39
N PRO A 8 13.19 -20.41 6.90
CA PRO A 8 12.74 -19.84 5.62
C PRO A 8 12.78 -18.31 5.57
N ILE A 9 12.38 -17.62 6.65
CA ILE A 9 12.40 -16.16 6.72
C ILE A 9 13.84 -15.66 6.81
N ALA A 10 14.68 -16.33 7.60
CA ALA A 10 16.11 -16.04 7.71
C ALA A 10 16.81 -16.14 6.35
N ALA A 11 16.55 -17.21 5.59
CA ALA A 11 17.13 -17.41 4.26
C ALA A 11 16.69 -16.34 3.26
N VAL A 12 15.40 -15.96 3.28
CA VAL A 12 14.90 -14.87 2.42
C VAL A 12 15.52 -13.53 2.82
N LEU A 13 15.65 -13.26 4.12
CA LEU A 13 16.27 -12.05 4.64
C LEU A 13 17.75 -11.96 4.27
N ASP A 14 18.49 -13.06 4.37
CA ASP A 14 19.89 -13.16 3.99
C ASP A 14 20.10 -12.98 2.48
N ALA A 15 19.26 -13.61 1.66
CA ALA A 15 19.27 -13.39 0.22
C ALA A 15 18.97 -11.92 -0.14
N ALA A 16 17.98 -11.32 0.53
CA ALA A 16 17.65 -9.91 0.34
C ALA A 16 18.79 -8.98 0.78
N TYR A 17 19.46 -9.30 1.89
CA TYR A 17 20.66 -8.62 2.35
C TYR A 17 21.77 -8.69 1.31
N ALA A 18 22.10 -9.90 0.81
CA ALA A 18 23.17 -10.09 -0.17
C ALA A 18 22.92 -9.28 -1.45
N VAL A 19 21.69 -9.31 -1.97
CA VAL A 19 21.30 -8.51 -3.14
C VAL A 19 21.47 -7.02 -2.86
N LEU A 20 20.95 -6.52 -1.74
CA LEU A 20 20.96 -5.11 -1.42
C LEU A 20 22.38 -4.61 -1.09
N HIS A 21 23.20 -5.43 -0.43
CA HIS A 21 24.60 -5.15 -0.13
C HIS A 21 25.44 -5.06 -1.40
N ASN A 22 25.32 -6.04 -2.30
CA ASN A 22 26.02 -6.02 -3.58
C ASN A 22 25.61 -4.83 -4.45
N LEU A 23 24.31 -4.50 -4.47
CA LEU A 23 23.81 -3.31 -5.15
C LEU A 23 24.36 -2.02 -4.53
N THR A 24 24.46 -1.97 -3.20
CA THR A 24 25.06 -0.84 -2.49
C THR A 24 26.52 -0.67 -2.90
N LEU A 25 27.32 -1.73 -2.88
CA LEU A 25 28.72 -1.70 -3.30
C LEU A 25 28.89 -1.22 -4.74
N PHE A 26 28.03 -1.68 -5.64
CA PHE A 26 28.00 -1.25 -7.04
C PHE A 26 27.67 0.24 -7.19
N LEU A 27 26.82 0.78 -6.33
CA LEU A 27 26.39 2.18 -6.36
C LEU A 27 27.32 3.12 -5.58
N THR A 28 28.17 2.60 -4.68
CA THR A 28 29.17 3.37 -3.91
C THR A 28 29.99 4.36 -4.75
N PRO A 29 30.59 4.00 -5.90
CA PRO A 29 31.37 4.97 -6.68
C PRO A 29 30.54 6.13 -7.24
N PHE A 30 29.22 5.97 -7.39
CA PHE A 30 28.34 7.00 -7.98
C PHE A 30 27.63 7.86 -6.93
N ALA A 31 27.30 7.28 -5.78
CA ALA A 31 26.46 7.91 -4.77
C ALA A 31 27.13 8.07 -3.40
N ALA A 32 28.36 7.56 -3.24
CA ALA A 32 29.15 7.62 -2.01
C ALA A 32 28.31 7.20 -0.79
N ALA A 33 28.22 8.06 0.23
CA ALA A 33 27.46 7.81 1.46
C ALA A 33 25.96 7.53 1.24
N ASN A 34 25.40 7.92 0.08
CA ASN A 34 23.99 7.72 -0.26
C ASN A 34 23.73 6.41 -1.03
N ALA A 35 24.76 5.61 -1.32
CA ALA A 35 24.64 4.42 -2.14
C ALA A 35 23.65 3.39 -1.57
N ALA A 36 23.62 3.22 -0.25
CA ALA A 36 22.68 2.32 0.40
C ALA A 36 21.22 2.78 0.24
N ALA A 37 20.98 4.09 0.35
CA ALA A 37 19.65 4.68 0.14
C ALA A 37 19.22 4.50 -1.32
N LEU A 38 20.13 4.75 -2.27
CA LEU A 38 19.88 4.55 -3.69
C LEU A 38 19.63 3.07 -4.02
N ALA A 39 20.35 2.15 -3.38
CA ALA A 39 20.14 0.72 -3.54
C ALA A 39 18.73 0.31 -3.10
N VAL A 40 18.22 0.85 -1.98
CA VAL A 40 16.83 0.64 -1.53
C VAL A 40 15.84 1.17 -2.58
N ILE A 41 16.06 2.36 -3.13
CA ILE A 41 15.20 2.95 -4.16
C ILE A 41 15.18 2.07 -5.41
N VAL A 42 16.35 1.69 -5.93
CA VAL A 42 16.49 0.87 -7.14
C VAL A 42 15.86 -0.50 -6.95
N LEU A 43 16.15 -1.19 -5.84
CA LEU A 43 15.55 -2.49 -5.52
C LEU A 43 14.03 -2.39 -5.45
N THR A 44 13.50 -1.34 -4.82
CA THR A 44 12.06 -1.10 -4.73
C THR A 44 11.45 -0.93 -6.13
N LEU A 45 12.08 -0.16 -7.00
CA LEU A 45 11.61 0.04 -8.38
C LEU A 45 11.65 -1.27 -9.19
N VAL A 46 12.71 -2.06 -9.07
CA VAL A 46 12.82 -3.37 -9.75
C VAL A 46 11.69 -4.30 -9.31
N LEU A 47 11.45 -4.41 -7.99
CA LEU A 47 10.33 -5.22 -7.47
C LEU A 47 8.99 -4.69 -7.97
N ARG A 48 8.81 -3.37 -8.03
CA ARG A 48 7.58 -2.77 -8.54
C ARG A 48 7.36 -3.03 -10.03
N VAL A 49 8.41 -3.00 -10.84
CA VAL A 49 8.35 -3.38 -12.27
C VAL A 49 7.97 -4.86 -12.41
N ALA A 50 8.59 -5.76 -11.63
CA ALA A 50 8.24 -7.18 -11.64
C ALA A 50 6.79 -7.44 -11.22
N LEU A 51 6.21 -6.57 -10.38
CA LEU A 51 4.83 -6.66 -9.90
C LEU A 51 3.80 -5.94 -10.79
N ILE A 52 4.18 -5.32 -11.91
CA ILE A 52 3.26 -4.73 -12.89
C ILE A 52 2.11 -5.68 -13.29
N PRO A 53 2.33 -6.97 -13.66
CA PRO A 53 1.23 -7.85 -14.04
C PRO A 53 0.21 -8.02 -12.90
N VAL A 54 0.68 -8.06 -11.65
CA VAL A 54 -0.19 -8.11 -10.46
C VAL A 54 -0.97 -6.79 -10.32
N GLY A 55 -0.30 -5.64 -10.53
CA GLY A 55 -0.94 -4.33 -10.51
C GLY A 55 -2.04 -4.18 -11.57
N VAL A 56 -1.80 -4.68 -12.79
CA VAL A 56 -2.81 -4.75 -13.87
C VAL A 56 -3.99 -5.61 -13.48
N ALA A 57 -3.75 -6.80 -12.89
CA ALA A 57 -4.83 -7.68 -12.42
C ALA A 57 -5.67 -6.99 -11.32
N GLN A 58 -5.03 -6.29 -10.38
CA GLN A 58 -5.71 -5.51 -9.34
C GLN A 58 -6.55 -4.37 -9.93
N ALA A 59 -6.02 -3.64 -10.91
CA ALA A 59 -6.76 -2.57 -11.59
C ALA A 59 -8.00 -3.09 -12.32
N ARG A 60 -7.89 -4.23 -13.03
CA ARG A 60 -9.03 -4.89 -13.69
C ARG A 60 -10.09 -5.32 -12.68
N ALA A 61 -9.68 -5.92 -11.56
CA ALA A 61 -10.60 -6.32 -10.51
C ALA A 61 -11.34 -5.12 -9.91
N GLN A 62 -10.65 -3.99 -9.70
CA GLN A 62 -11.26 -2.77 -9.20
C GLN A 62 -12.30 -2.20 -10.18
N HIS A 63 -12.00 -2.20 -11.47
CA HIS A 63 -12.93 -1.78 -12.51
C HIS A 63 -14.19 -2.67 -12.56
N MET A 64 -14.02 -3.99 -12.44
CA MET A 64 -15.15 -4.92 -12.37
C MET A 64 -16.04 -4.64 -11.14
N ARG A 65 -15.44 -4.34 -9.98
CA ARG A 65 -16.21 -3.97 -8.78
C ARG A 65 -16.99 -2.67 -8.96
N GLN A 66 -16.41 -1.67 -9.61
CA GLN A 66 -17.10 -0.43 -9.95
C GLN A 66 -18.31 -0.70 -10.87
N ARG A 67 -18.14 -1.58 -11.86
CA ARG A 67 -19.23 -2.00 -12.76
C ARG A 67 -20.35 -2.77 -12.04
N LEU A 68 -20.01 -3.59 -11.05
CA LEU A 68 -20.97 -4.38 -10.26
C LEU A 68 -21.68 -3.58 -9.15
N ALA A 69 -21.08 -2.49 -8.68
CA ALA A 69 -21.60 -1.65 -7.60
C ALA A 69 -23.09 -1.22 -7.75
N PRO A 70 -23.57 -0.76 -8.93
CA PRO A 70 -24.99 -0.40 -9.08
C PRO A 70 -25.92 -1.60 -8.96
N ARG A 71 -25.54 -2.75 -9.53
CA ARG A 71 -26.34 -3.99 -9.42
C ARG A 71 -26.39 -4.51 -7.99
N LEU A 72 -25.28 -4.44 -7.27
CA LEU A 72 -25.23 -4.79 -5.84
C LEU A 72 -26.13 -3.88 -5.00
N THR A 73 -26.22 -2.59 -5.36
CA THR A 73 -27.15 -1.65 -4.71
C THR A 73 -28.60 -2.01 -4.98
N GLU A 74 -28.94 -2.39 -6.21
CA GLU A 74 -30.29 -2.84 -6.55
C GLU A 74 -30.68 -4.13 -5.83
N LEU A 75 -29.78 -5.12 -5.76
CA LEU A 75 -30.01 -6.35 -4.98
C LEU A 75 -30.30 -6.03 -3.51
N ARG A 76 -29.56 -5.09 -2.90
CA ARG A 76 -29.80 -4.63 -1.53
C ARG A 76 -31.16 -3.94 -1.37
N ARG A 77 -31.61 -3.20 -2.40
CA ARG A 77 -32.94 -2.57 -2.39
C ARG A 77 -34.05 -3.62 -2.43
N GLN A 78 -33.90 -4.64 -3.27
CA GLN A 78 -34.90 -5.70 -3.46
C GLN A 78 -34.94 -6.71 -2.32
N HIS A 79 -33.78 -7.09 -1.78
CA HIS A 79 -33.64 -8.20 -0.83
C HIS A 79 -33.14 -7.77 0.56
N GLY A 80 -33.07 -6.46 0.84
CA GLY A 80 -32.59 -5.94 2.13
C GLY A 80 -33.35 -6.46 3.36
N GLY A 81 -34.61 -6.83 3.21
CA GLY A 81 -35.40 -7.45 4.29
C GLY A 81 -35.07 -8.93 4.56
N ASN A 82 -34.29 -9.60 3.71
CA ASN A 82 -33.96 -11.02 3.84
C ASN A 82 -32.45 -11.26 3.65
N PRO A 83 -31.67 -11.35 4.75
CA PRO A 83 -30.22 -11.44 4.67
C PRO A 83 -29.73 -12.71 3.96
N GLU A 84 -30.42 -13.84 4.10
CA GLU A 84 -30.06 -15.09 3.42
C GLU A 84 -30.21 -14.97 1.90
N ARG A 85 -31.35 -14.44 1.43
CA ARG A 85 -31.57 -14.21 -0.01
C ARG A 85 -30.58 -13.18 -0.54
N LEU A 86 -30.34 -12.10 0.18
CA LEU A 86 -29.36 -11.09 -0.21
C LEU A 86 -27.95 -11.70 -0.37
N GLN A 87 -27.52 -12.55 0.56
CA GLN A 87 -26.22 -13.23 0.45
C GLN A 87 -26.16 -14.19 -0.74
N ARG A 88 -27.20 -15.00 -0.97
CA ARG A 88 -27.25 -15.94 -2.11
C ARG A 88 -27.20 -15.21 -3.45
N GLU A 89 -28.03 -14.18 -3.63
CA GLU A 89 -28.11 -13.42 -4.87
C GLU A 89 -26.83 -12.61 -5.12
N THR A 90 -26.22 -12.03 -4.07
CA THR A 90 -24.94 -11.32 -4.22
C THR A 90 -23.81 -12.29 -4.60
N ALA A 91 -23.76 -13.48 -4.00
CA ALA A 91 -22.80 -14.52 -4.38
C ALA A 91 -23.01 -14.99 -5.82
N ALA A 92 -24.27 -15.22 -6.22
CA ALA A 92 -24.62 -15.60 -7.59
C ALA A 92 -24.19 -14.52 -8.61
N LEU A 93 -24.39 -13.24 -8.30
CA LEU A 93 -23.96 -12.13 -9.15
C LEU A 93 -22.42 -12.09 -9.30
N TYR A 94 -21.67 -12.26 -8.20
CA TYR A 94 -20.21 -12.33 -8.26
C TYR A 94 -19.73 -13.54 -9.07
N ALA A 95 -20.37 -14.71 -8.92
CA ALA A 95 -20.05 -15.90 -9.69
C ALA A 95 -20.35 -15.75 -11.18
N ALA A 96 -21.51 -15.19 -11.53
CA ALA A 96 -21.93 -14.96 -12.91
C ALA A 96 -20.98 -14.02 -13.67
N GLU A 97 -20.40 -13.04 -12.98
CA GLU A 97 -19.48 -12.05 -13.57
C GLU A 97 -18.00 -12.41 -13.34
N ASN A 98 -17.72 -13.64 -12.87
CA ASN A 98 -16.37 -14.15 -12.56
C ASN A 98 -15.54 -13.17 -11.70
N ALA A 99 -16.20 -12.52 -10.74
CA ALA A 99 -15.62 -11.48 -9.90
C ALA A 99 -15.46 -11.99 -8.46
N SER A 100 -14.39 -11.54 -7.78
CA SER A 100 -14.11 -11.93 -6.39
C SER A 100 -14.27 -10.77 -5.40
N PRO A 101 -14.94 -10.97 -4.25
CA PRO A 101 -15.05 -9.94 -3.22
C PRO A 101 -13.71 -9.65 -2.52
N LEU A 102 -12.74 -10.55 -2.58
CA LEU A 102 -11.43 -10.39 -1.93
C LEU A 102 -10.38 -9.73 -2.84
N ALA A 103 -10.68 -9.50 -4.12
CA ALA A 103 -9.69 -8.97 -5.06
C ALA A 103 -9.12 -7.57 -4.69
N GLY A 104 -9.74 -6.87 -3.73
CA GLY A 104 -9.31 -5.56 -3.24
C GLY A 104 -8.35 -5.59 -2.04
N CYS A 105 -8.22 -6.72 -1.32
CA CYS A 105 -7.27 -6.85 -0.20
C CYS A 105 -5.92 -7.47 -0.61
N LEU A 106 -5.84 -7.99 -1.84
CA LEU A 106 -4.60 -8.53 -2.43
C LEU A 106 -3.37 -7.59 -2.29
N PRO A 107 -3.47 -6.26 -2.46
CA PRO A 107 -2.31 -5.37 -2.32
C PRO A 107 -1.73 -5.41 -0.90
N LEU A 108 -2.59 -5.47 0.11
CA LEU A 108 -2.16 -5.48 1.51
C LEU A 108 -1.45 -6.79 1.86
N LEU A 109 -1.97 -7.91 1.36
CA LEU A 109 -1.38 -9.24 1.58
C LEU A 109 0.02 -9.37 0.97
N VAL A 110 0.25 -8.80 -0.21
CA VAL A 110 1.57 -8.80 -0.86
C VAL A 110 2.52 -7.80 -0.20
N GLN A 111 2.00 -6.68 0.29
CA GLN A 111 2.83 -5.61 0.84
C GLN A 111 3.36 -5.92 2.25
N ALA A 112 2.61 -6.66 3.07
CA ALA A 112 3.03 -6.97 4.43
C ALA A 112 4.34 -7.81 4.51
N PRO A 113 4.53 -8.90 3.74
CA PRO A 113 5.78 -9.65 3.72
C PRO A 113 6.99 -8.80 3.28
N ILE A 114 6.82 -8.00 2.21
CA ILE A 114 7.90 -7.15 1.67
C ILE A 114 8.33 -6.12 2.71
N LEU A 115 7.35 -5.45 3.35
CA LEU A 115 7.63 -4.47 4.39
C LEU A 115 8.32 -5.11 5.61
N SER A 116 7.93 -6.32 6.00
CA SER A 116 8.57 -7.05 7.09
C SER A 116 10.04 -7.35 6.80
N ILE A 117 10.38 -7.73 5.56
CA ILE A 117 11.77 -7.98 5.14
C ILE A 117 12.58 -6.69 5.18
N VAL A 118 12.06 -5.61 4.57
CA VAL A 118 12.74 -4.30 4.55
C VAL A 118 12.94 -3.78 5.98
N TYR A 119 11.94 -3.92 6.85
CA TYR A 119 12.07 -3.54 8.25
C TYR A 119 13.15 -4.38 8.94
N GLY A 120 13.17 -5.70 8.76
CA GLY A 120 14.19 -6.58 9.32
C GLY A 120 15.61 -6.18 8.89
N LEU A 121 15.82 -5.90 7.60
CA LEU A 121 17.11 -5.49 7.05
C LEU A 121 17.69 -4.22 7.66
N PHE A 122 16.86 -3.36 8.26
CA PHE A 122 17.29 -2.07 8.79
C PHE A 122 17.03 -1.90 10.30
N VAL A 123 16.67 -2.98 10.98
CA VAL A 123 16.54 -3.03 12.45
C VAL A 123 17.48 -4.07 13.05
N LEU A 124 17.72 -5.18 12.36
CA LEU A 124 18.60 -6.22 12.87
C LEU A 124 20.06 -5.83 12.68
N GLY A 125 20.83 -5.82 13.78
CA GLY A 125 22.29 -5.62 13.76
C GLY A 125 23.04 -6.80 13.14
N THR A 126 22.47 -8.00 13.21
CA THR A 126 23.02 -9.22 12.62
C THR A 126 21.94 -9.95 11.82
N ILE A 127 22.31 -10.49 10.66
CA ILE A 127 21.41 -11.25 9.78
C ILE A 127 22.04 -12.62 9.59
N ASN A 128 21.33 -13.69 9.88
CA ASN A 128 21.83 -15.07 9.68
C ASN A 128 23.25 -15.34 10.24
N GLY A 129 23.63 -14.65 11.33
CA GLY A 129 24.95 -14.78 11.98
C GLY A 129 26.07 -13.86 11.49
N HIS A 130 25.87 -13.04 10.46
CA HIS A 130 26.83 -11.99 10.05
C HIS A 130 26.42 -10.59 10.48
N ASP A 131 27.38 -9.66 10.53
CA ASP A 131 27.12 -8.24 10.82
C ASP A 131 26.41 -7.56 9.65
N ASN A 132 25.42 -6.72 9.97
CA ASN A 132 24.65 -6.01 8.97
C ASN A 132 25.33 -4.69 8.57
N ALA A 133 26.11 -4.73 7.49
CA ALA A 133 26.79 -3.56 6.95
C ALA A 133 25.84 -2.48 6.39
N LEU A 134 24.58 -2.81 6.08
CA LEU A 134 23.61 -1.86 5.53
C LEU A 134 23.23 -0.75 6.53
N LEU A 135 23.34 -1.03 7.83
CA LEU A 135 23.04 -0.06 8.89
C LEU A 135 24.03 1.10 8.94
N ALA A 136 25.25 0.89 8.44
CA ALA A 136 26.26 1.94 8.31
C ALA A 136 25.96 2.93 7.16
N GLY A 137 25.10 2.53 6.21
CA GLY A 137 24.67 3.38 5.11
C GLY A 137 23.76 4.53 5.56
N GLY A 138 23.78 5.63 4.80
CA GLY A 138 22.96 6.80 5.10
C GLY A 138 22.27 7.42 3.88
N LEU A 139 21.44 8.43 4.17
CA LEU A 139 20.86 9.34 3.19
C LEU A 139 21.12 10.77 3.66
N PHE A 140 21.91 11.54 2.92
CA PHE A 140 22.31 12.91 3.25
C PHE A 140 22.84 13.06 4.69
N GLY A 141 23.63 12.08 5.15
CA GLY A 141 24.21 12.05 6.50
C GLY A 141 23.28 11.50 7.59
N SER A 142 22.05 11.08 7.25
CA SER A 142 21.14 10.38 8.16
C SER A 142 21.28 8.86 8.05
N PRO A 143 21.56 8.11 9.14
CA PRO A 143 21.66 6.65 9.11
C PRO A 143 20.35 5.98 8.70
N LEU A 144 20.43 4.97 7.83
CA LEU A 144 19.24 4.29 7.30
C LEU A 144 18.44 3.49 8.33
N GLY A 145 19.11 3.00 9.38
CA GLY A 145 18.48 2.28 10.49
C GLY A 145 17.77 3.18 11.51
N SER A 146 17.94 4.50 11.42
CA SER A 146 17.38 5.45 12.40
C SER A 146 15.94 5.85 12.03
N SER A 147 15.08 6.04 13.03
CA SER A 147 13.71 6.51 12.83
C SER A 147 13.60 8.04 12.89
N ILE A 148 12.64 8.62 12.18
CA ILE A 148 12.48 10.08 12.05
C ILE A 148 12.09 10.74 13.37
N LEU A 149 11.10 10.16 14.08
CA LEU A 149 10.58 10.67 15.36
C LEU A 149 11.02 9.86 16.58
N ALA A 150 11.60 8.68 16.35
CA ALA A 150 11.93 7.72 17.40
C ALA A 150 13.42 7.34 17.38
N GLY A 151 14.30 8.34 17.45
CA GLY A 151 15.69 8.08 17.78
C GLY A 151 15.74 7.47 19.18
N TRP A 152 15.94 6.16 19.29
CA TRP A 152 16.14 5.48 20.57
C TRP A 152 17.40 6.08 21.23
N GLY A 153 17.21 6.99 22.19
CA GLY A 153 18.28 7.58 22.99
C GLY A 153 18.56 9.06 22.71
N SER A 154 19.11 9.42 21.55
CA SER A 154 19.72 10.76 21.33
C SER A 154 18.79 11.84 20.78
N GLY A 155 17.52 11.54 20.54
CA GLY A 155 16.61 12.43 19.81
C GLY A 155 17.01 12.58 18.33
N PRO A 156 16.12 13.15 17.50
CA PRO A 156 16.38 13.31 16.08
C PRO A 156 17.36 14.46 15.82
N THR A 157 18.38 14.23 14.99
CA THR A 157 19.28 15.30 14.55
C THR A 157 18.56 16.28 13.61
N PRO A 158 19.01 17.54 13.48
CA PRO A 158 18.41 18.49 12.54
C PRO A 158 18.40 17.98 11.10
N THR A 159 19.45 17.25 10.69
CA THR A 159 19.53 16.64 9.36
C THR A 159 18.50 15.52 9.18
N MET A 160 18.27 14.69 10.21
CA MET A 160 17.22 13.66 10.20
C MET A 160 15.82 14.26 10.09
N LEU A 161 15.54 15.34 10.81
CA LEU A 161 14.24 16.03 10.72
C LEU A 161 14.01 16.62 9.33
N LEU A 162 15.05 17.17 8.71
CA LEU A 162 14.95 17.74 7.37
C LEU A 162 14.74 16.65 6.31
N VAL A 163 15.59 15.63 6.30
CA VAL A 163 15.55 14.53 5.32
C VAL A 163 14.29 13.68 5.52
N GLY A 164 14.04 13.25 6.75
CA GLY A 164 12.86 12.49 7.13
C GLY A 164 11.58 13.29 6.92
N GLY A 165 11.56 14.56 7.33
CA GLY A 165 10.42 15.46 7.11
C GLY A 165 10.12 15.65 5.62
N ALA A 166 11.14 15.85 4.78
CA ALA A 166 10.97 15.94 3.33
C ALA A 166 10.37 14.64 2.75
N LEU A 167 10.87 13.47 3.18
CA LEU A 167 10.31 12.17 2.78
C LEU A 167 8.84 12.03 3.20
N LEU A 168 8.50 12.41 4.43
CA LEU A 168 7.11 12.37 4.92
C LEU A 168 6.19 13.32 4.15
N VAL A 169 6.66 14.49 3.76
CA VAL A 169 5.91 15.42 2.91
C VAL A 169 5.67 14.81 1.54
N VAL A 170 6.69 14.24 0.90
CA VAL A 170 6.54 13.57 -0.40
C VAL A 170 5.56 12.40 -0.31
N LEU A 171 5.69 11.56 0.72
CA LEU A 171 4.78 10.45 0.97
C LEU A 171 3.35 10.95 1.22
N LEU A 172 3.17 11.99 2.04
CA LEU A 172 1.86 12.59 2.31
C LEU A 172 1.22 13.11 1.03
N VAL A 173 1.97 13.85 0.20
CA VAL A 173 1.48 14.37 -1.08
C VAL A 173 1.05 13.21 -1.99
N ALA A 174 1.85 12.16 -2.09
CA ALA A 174 1.51 10.97 -2.86
C ALA A 174 0.22 10.30 -2.34
N GLN A 175 0.06 10.17 -1.02
CA GLN A 175 -1.13 9.56 -0.42
C GLN A 175 -2.38 10.44 -0.56
N LEU A 176 -2.25 11.77 -0.42
CA LEU A 176 -3.34 12.71 -0.65
C LEU A 176 -3.77 12.71 -2.11
N PHE A 177 -2.83 12.66 -3.05
CA PHE A 177 -3.13 12.56 -4.47
C PHE A 177 -3.81 11.22 -4.82
N SER A 178 -3.28 10.11 -4.29
CA SER A 178 -3.90 8.79 -4.38
C SER A 178 -5.34 8.79 -3.84
N ARG A 179 -5.58 9.42 -2.68
CA ARG A 179 -6.91 9.57 -2.08
C ARG A 179 -7.83 10.40 -2.96
N ARG A 180 -7.36 11.54 -3.49
CA ARG A 180 -8.13 12.38 -4.42
C ARG A 180 -8.55 11.61 -5.68
N LEU A 181 -7.65 10.82 -6.26
CA LEU A 181 -7.95 9.95 -7.40
C LEU A 181 -9.03 8.91 -7.06
N MET A 182 -8.92 8.24 -5.91
CA MET A 182 -9.90 7.24 -5.48
C MET A 182 -11.28 7.85 -5.21
N LEU A 183 -11.35 9.01 -4.55
CA LEU A 183 -12.60 9.71 -4.30
C LEU A 183 -13.26 10.19 -5.60
N ALA A 184 -12.48 10.71 -6.55
CA ALA A 184 -13.00 11.11 -7.86
C ALA A 184 -13.63 9.92 -8.62
N GLN A 185 -13.05 8.73 -8.51
CA GLN A 185 -13.62 7.51 -9.08
C GLN A 185 -14.91 7.08 -8.36
N GLY A 186 -14.97 7.25 -7.03
CA GLY A 186 -16.17 6.97 -6.24
C GLY A 186 -17.35 7.88 -6.63
N VAL A 187 -17.10 9.18 -6.79
CA VAL A 187 -18.13 10.16 -7.21
C VAL A 187 -18.62 9.88 -8.63
N ALA A 188 -17.73 9.56 -9.57
CA ALA A 188 -18.13 9.18 -10.93
C ALA A 188 -18.98 7.90 -10.97
N SER A 189 -18.68 6.94 -10.09
CA SER A 189 -19.46 5.70 -9.94
C SER A 189 -20.84 5.95 -9.31
N ALA A 190 -20.94 6.94 -8.41
CA ALA A 190 -22.22 7.34 -7.81
C ALA A 190 -23.11 8.13 -8.79
N ALA A 191 -22.52 8.99 -9.62
CA ALA A 191 -23.24 9.81 -10.61
C ALA A 191 -23.88 8.99 -11.75
N THR A 192 -23.36 7.78 -12.00
CA THR A 192 -23.91 6.84 -13.00
C THR A 192 -24.93 5.87 -12.40
N ALA A 193 -25.18 5.94 -11.09
CA ALA A 193 -26.27 5.19 -10.48
C ALA A 193 -27.62 5.81 -10.89
N PRO A 194 -28.61 5.01 -11.30
CA PRO A 194 -29.92 5.54 -11.69
C PRO A 194 -30.54 6.30 -10.52
N ALA A 195 -30.96 7.54 -10.79
CA ALA A 195 -31.67 8.39 -9.84
C ALA A 195 -33.08 7.84 -9.61
N SER A 196 -33.22 6.80 -8.79
CA SER A 196 -34.53 6.32 -8.34
C SER A 196 -34.58 6.22 -6.81
N GLY A 197 -35.19 7.23 -6.19
CA GLY A 197 -35.81 7.16 -4.86
C GLY A 197 -34.84 7.05 -3.67
N ALA A 198 -34.26 8.17 -3.26
CA ALA A 198 -33.37 8.29 -2.10
C ALA A 198 -34.07 8.20 -0.72
N ALA A 199 -35.19 7.51 -0.57
CA ALA A 199 -35.88 7.39 0.71
C ALA A 199 -36.35 5.95 0.99
N SER A 200 -36.05 5.48 2.20
CA SER A 200 -36.64 4.35 2.92
C SER A 200 -36.36 2.91 2.45
N VAL A 201 -35.12 2.42 2.61
CA VAL A 201 -34.89 0.99 2.86
C VAL A 201 -34.19 0.83 4.21
N PRO A 202 -34.82 0.19 5.21
CA PRO A 202 -34.16 -0.14 6.48
C PRO A 202 -32.99 -1.10 6.23
N PRO A 203 -31.87 -0.96 6.95
CA PRO A 203 -30.76 -1.89 6.80
C PRO A 203 -31.18 -3.31 7.22
N ALA A 204 -30.71 -4.32 6.47
CA ALA A 204 -30.86 -5.72 6.83
C ALA A 204 -30.32 -5.96 8.25
N PRO A 205 -30.92 -6.85 9.06
CA PRO A 205 -30.36 -7.19 10.36
C PRO A 205 -28.93 -7.74 10.20
N GLY A 206 -27.95 -7.03 10.80
CA GLY A 206 -26.52 -7.33 10.70
C GLY A 206 -25.77 -6.61 9.55
N ALA A 207 -26.46 -5.94 8.63
CA ALA A 207 -25.82 -5.09 7.64
C ALA A 207 -25.53 -3.70 8.22
N LEU A 208 -24.31 -3.20 8.01
CA LEU A 208 -23.97 -1.82 8.31
C LEU A 208 -24.99 -0.89 7.64
N SER A 209 -25.59 0.02 8.42
CA SER A 209 -26.51 1.03 7.93
C SER A 209 -25.91 1.82 6.76
N PRO A 210 -26.71 2.46 5.88
CA PRO A 210 -26.18 3.28 4.79
C PRO A 210 -25.20 4.35 5.30
N ALA A 211 -25.50 4.94 6.46
CA ALA A 211 -24.60 5.84 7.18
C ALA A 211 -23.33 5.15 7.70
N ALA A 212 -23.43 3.91 8.19
CA ALA A 212 -22.28 3.12 8.64
C ALA A 212 -21.41 2.60 7.46
N GLN A 213 -21.97 2.37 6.27
CA GLN A 213 -21.19 2.06 5.06
C GLN A 213 -20.49 3.30 4.50
N ALA A 214 -21.17 4.45 4.50
CA ALA A 214 -20.56 5.74 4.15
C ALA A 214 -19.46 6.13 5.16
N SER A 215 -19.67 5.89 6.46
CA SER A 215 -18.64 6.13 7.47
C SER A 215 -17.50 5.12 7.36
N MET A 216 -17.77 3.84 7.09
CA MET A 216 -16.72 2.83 6.91
C MET A 216 -15.85 3.11 5.68
N THR A 217 -16.45 3.46 4.54
CA THR A 217 -15.69 3.88 3.34
C THR A 217 -14.94 5.19 3.56
N GLY A 218 -15.52 6.12 4.32
CA GLY A 218 -14.85 7.32 4.82
C GLY A 218 -13.62 6.99 5.65
N VAL A 219 -13.73 6.12 6.65
CA VAL A 219 -12.63 5.67 7.52
C VAL A 219 -11.58 4.86 6.74
N LEU A 220 -12.00 3.97 5.84
CA LEU A 220 -11.10 3.24 4.93
C LEU A 220 -10.29 4.20 4.05
N SER A 221 -10.82 5.38 3.69
CA SER A 221 -10.07 6.40 2.93
C SER A 221 -8.92 7.04 3.72
N TRP A 222 -8.86 6.85 5.04
CA TRP A 222 -7.76 7.31 5.90
C TRP A 222 -6.66 6.27 6.07
N LEU A 223 -6.89 4.99 5.74
CA LEU A 223 -5.85 3.94 5.81
C LEU A 223 -4.52 4.35 5.17
N PRO A 224 -4.48 4.98 3.98
CA PRO A 224 -3.21 5.36 3.38
C PRO A 224 -2.49 6.48 4.15
N LEU A 225 -3.20 7.33 4.90
CA LEU A 225 -2.61 8.38 5.74
C LEU A 225 -1.97 7.81 7.00
N ILE A 226 -2.49 6.69 7.52
CA ILE A 226 -1.85 5.96 8.62
C ILE A 226 -0.42 5.55 8.25
N SER A 227 -0.18 5.23 6.97
CA SER A 227 1.17 4.89 6.50
C SER A 227 2.17 6.05 6.62
N VAL A 228 1.71 7.30 6.56
CA VAL A 228 2.56 8.50 6.75
C VAL A 228 2.99 8.62 8.21
N VAL A 229 2.06 8.44 9.14
CA VAL A 229 2.35 8.45 10.58
C VAL A 229 3.30 7.29 10.90
N PHE A 230 2.99 6.09 10.41
CA PHE A 230 3.84 4.91 10.57
C PHE A 230 5.26 5.13 10.02
N ALA A 231 5.40 5.75 8.84
CA ALA A 231 6.68 6.09 8.23
C ALA A 231 7.57 6.97 9.14
N ALA A 232 6.97 7.74 10.05
CA ALA A 232 7.70 8.59 10.98
C ALA A 232 8.36 7.80 12.14
N PHE A 233 7.88 6.59 12.44
CA PHE A 233 8.35 5.75 13.54
C PHE A 233 9.24 4.58 13.10
N VAL A 234 9.18 4.19 11.83
CA VAL A 234 10.04 3.14 11.25
C VAL A 234 11.41 3.67 10.82
N PRO A 235 12.40 2.79 10.61
CA PRO A 235 13.69 3.18 10.06
C PRO A 235 13.57 3.97 8.75
N LEU A 236 14.50 4.88 8.53
CA LEU A 236 14.53 5.75 7.35
C LEU A 236 14.48 4.95 6.05
N ALA A 237 15.15 3.79 5.98
CA ALA A 237 15.08 2.90 4.82
C ALA A 237 13.65 2.40 4.53
N ALA A 238 12.88 2.06 5.57
CA ALA A 238 11.48 1.68 5.41
C ALA A 238 10.62 2.87 4.98
N ALA A 239 10.91 4.09 5.47
CA ALA A 239 10.25 5.31 5.00
C ALA A 239 10.55 5.61 3.52
N ILE A 240 11.80 5.42 3.07
CA ILE A 240 12.19 5.52 1.66
C ILE A 240 11.40 4.50 0.83
N TYR A 241 11.40 3.23 1.24
CA TYR A 241 10.63 2.18 0.57
C TYR A 241 9.14 2.58 0.44
N LEU A 242 8.49 2.98 1.53
CA LEU A 242 7.08 3.39 1.53
C LEU A 242 6.84 4.55 0.56
N THR A 243 7.73 5.54 0.54
CA THR A 243 7.66 6.72 -0.33
C THR A 243 7.76 6.34 -1.80
N VAL A 244 8.79 5.58 -2.17
CA VAL A 244 8.99 5.11 -3.55
C VAL A 244 7.82 4.25 -4.01
N SER A 245 7.35 3.35 -3.14
CA SER A 245 6.22 2.46 -3.46
C SER A 245 4.91 3.23 -3.61
N ALA A 246 4.68 4.29 -2.83
CA ALA A 246 3.52 5.17 -2.97
C ALA A 246 3.56 5.97 -4.28
N LEU A 247 4.72 6.54 -4.62
CA LEU A 247 4.95 7.25 -5.88
C LEU A 247 4.71 6.33 -7.09
N TRP A 248 5.25 5.10 -7.03
CA TRP A 248 4.98 4.09 -8.04
C TRP A 248 3.49 3.80 -8.17
N GLY A 249 2.81 3.51 -7.06
CA GLY A 249 1.38 3.18 -7.09
C GLY A 249 0.51 4.30 -7.63
N VAL A 250 0.86 5.57 -7.34
CA VAL A 250 0.21 6.74 -7.96
C VAL A 250 0.42 6.75 -9.47
N THR A 251 1.67 6.57 -9.90
CA THR A 251 2.07 6.62 -11.32
C THR A 251 1.42 5.50 -12.11
N GLU A 252 1.51 4.27 -11.61
CA GLU A 252 0.91 3.07 -12.19
C GLU A 252 -0.60 3.23 -12.37
N ARG A 253 -1.31 3.68 -11.34
CA ARG A 253 -2.76 3.92 -11.44
C ARG A 253 -3.10 5.02 -12.43
N ALA A 254 -2.31 6.11 -12.45
CA ALA A 254 -2.52 7.19 -13.40
C ALA A 254 -2.31 6.72 -14.85
N LEU A 255 -1.29 5.89 -15.11
CA LEU A 255 -1.01 5.31 -16.43
C LEU A 255 -2.08 4.31 -16.84
N LEU A 256 -2.41 3.33 -15.98
CA LEU A 256 -3.42 2.33 -16.25
C LEU A 256 -4.80 2.97 -16.49
N TRP A 257 -5.13 4.03 -15.76
CA TRP A 257 -6.37 4.77 -16.00
C TRP A 257 -6.39 5.45 -17.37
N ARG A 258 -5.26 5.96 -17.87
CA ARG A 258 -5.18 6.51 -19.23
C ARG A 258 -5.33 5.44 -20.29
N MET A 259 -4.79 4.24 -20.07
CA MET A 259 -4.82 3.13 -21.03
C MET A 259 -6.16 2.38 -21.05
N LEU A 260 -6.85 2.28 -19.91
CA LEU A 260 -8.12 1.55 -19.77
C LEU A 260 -9.37 2.42 -19.99
N ARG A 261 -9.21 3.72 -20.27
CA ARG A 261 -10.34 4.57 -20.68
C ARG A 261 -10.88 4.04 -22.02
N PRO A 262 -12.16 3.65 -22.12
CA PRO A 262 -12.75 3.34 -23.41
C PRO A 262 -12.62 4.57 -24.32
N ALA A 263 -12.19 4.35 -25.57
CA ALA A 263 -12.24 5.38 -26.60
C ALA A 263 -13.68 5.90 -26.65
N ARG A 264 -13.83 7.22 -26.54
CA ARG A 264 -15.14 7.89 -26.61
C ARG A 264 -15.74 7.73 -27.99
#